data_AF-H1W2T8-F1
#
_entry.id   AF-H1W2T8-F1
#
_cell.length_a   1.000
_cell.length_b   1.000
_cell.length_c   1.000
_cell.angle_alpha   90.00
_cell.angle_beta   90.00
_cell.angle_gamma   90.00
#
_symmetry.space_group_name_H-M   'P 1'
#
loop_
_entity.id
_entity.type
_entity.pdbx_description
1 polymer ?
#
loop_
_entity_poly.entity_id
_entity_poly.type
_entity_poly.pdbx_seq_one_letter_code
_entity_poly.pdbx_strand_id
1 'polypeptide(L)'
;MGLFSSFQSEETRRAEEVRTGARAPDRSERRKCWDARDAYFGCLDRNTIVDALKDDTKARKACPTENADFERDCAAAWVKYFKQWRVADIQKKQRIAQLEAENAVKMDVTTSFADHAAAPAKGSATSKADLQDMLAARRK
;
A
#
# COMPACT_ATOMS: atom_id res chain seq x y z
N MET A 1 17.75 -27.27 -22.55
CA MET A 1 16.48 -26.72 -23.07
C MET A 1 16.32 -25.30 -22.56
N GLY A 2 16.56 -24.27 -23.38
CA GLY A 2 16.56 -22.88 -22.91
C GLY A 2 16.58 -21.83 -24.03
N LEU A 3 15.91 -22.10 -25.15
CA LEU A 3 15.92 -21.27 -26.36
C LEU A 3 14.59 -20.51 -26.59
N PHE A 4 13.98 -19.94 -25.54
CA PHE A 4 12.73 -19.18 -25.69
C PHE A 4 12.72 -17.80 -24.98
N SER A 5 13.79 -17.38 -24.30
CA SER A 5 13.80 -16.07 -23.61
C SER A 5 14.00 -14.85 -24.53
N SER A 6 14.37 -15.04 -25.80
CA SER A 6 14.72 -13.94 -26.71
C SER A 6 13.54 -13.27 -27.42
N PHE A 7 12.29 -13.67 -27.13
CA PHE A 7 11.10 -13.14 -27.81
C PHE A 7 10.13 -12.38 -26.88
N GLN A 8 10.45 -12.21 -25.59
CA GLN A 8 9.60 -11.41 -24.71
C GLN A 8 9.85 -9.92 -24.96
N SER A 9 8.76 -9.17 -25.19
CA SER A 9 8.81 -7.72 -25.27
C SER A 9 9.37 -7.13 -23.97
N GLU A 10 10.07 -6.00 -24.07
CA GLU A 10 10.59 -5.27 -22.90
C GLU A 10 9.48 -4.95 -21.88
N GLU A 11 8.25 -4.73 -22.36
CA GLU A 11 7.09 -4.48 -21.52
C GLU A 11 6.69 -5.71 -20.69
N THR A 12 6.68 -6.90 -21.30
CA THR A 12 6.40 -8.16 -20.58
C THR A 12 7.47 -8.48 -19.54
N ARG A 13 8.75 -8.21 -19.84
CA ARG A 13 9.85 -8.40 -18.88
C ARG A 13 9.70 -7.45 -17.69
N ARG A 14 9.42 -6.18 -17.97
CA ARG A 14 9.19 -5.17 -16.94
C ARG A 14 8.01 -5.53 -16.03
N ALA A 15 6.88 -5.96 -16.61
CA ALA A 15 5.71 -6.39 -15.85
C ALA A 15 6.05 -7.54 -14.90
N GLU A 16 6.86 -8.50 -15.35
CA GLU A 16 7.31 -9.61 -14.51
C GLU A 16 8.25 -9.16 -13.38
N GLU A 17 9.20 -8.27 -13.66
CA GLU A 17 10.09 -7.70 -12.65
C GLU A 17 9.30 -6.93 -11.57
N VAL A 18 8.24 -6.22 -11.96
CA VAL A 18 7.33 -5.56 -11.00
C VAL A 18 6.51 -6.58 -10.22
N ARG A 19 5.99 -7.62 -10.89
CA ARG A 19 5.19 -8.67 -10.26
C ARG A 19 5.96 -9.43 -9.18
N THR A 20 7.20 -9.78 -9.48
CA THR A 20 8.13 -10.48 -8.59
C THR A 20 8.76 -9.57 -7.52
N GLY A 21 8.65 -8.25 -7.68
CA GLY A 21 9.25 -7.27 -6.77
C GLY A 21 10.72 -6.98 -7.02
N ALA A 22 11.30 -7.49 -8.12
CA ALA A 22 12.65 -7.16 -8.56
C ALA A 22 12.81 -5.68 -8.97
N ARG A 23 11.72 -5.04 -9.39
CA ARG A 23 11.69 -3.63 -9.77
C ARG A 23 10.49 -2.92 -9.18
N ALA A 24 10.70 -1.68 -8.72
CA ALA A 24 9.61 -0.86 -8.20
C ALA A 24 8.66 -0.41 -9.34
N PRO A 25 7.32 -0.44 -9.13
CA PRO A 25 6.35 0.04 -10.10
C PRO A 25 6.42 1.56 -10.24
N ASP A 26 6.23 2.07 -11.45
CA ASP A 26 6.08 3.49 -11.73
C ASP A 26 4.66 4.01 -11.43
N ARG A 27 4.41 5.30 -11.67
CA ARG A 27 3.10 5.92 -11.39
C ARG A 27 1.98 5.30 -12.22
N SER A 28 2.24 4.97 -13.48
CA SER A 28 1.23 4.41 -14.39
C SER A 28 0.90 2.96 -14.04
N GLU A 29 1.91 2.17 -13.67
CA GLU A 29 1.76 0.79 -13.20
C GLU A 29 1.00 0.74 -11.87
N ARG A 30 1.31 1.66 -10.94
CA ARG A 30 0.54 1.80 -9.70
C ARG A 30 -0.92 2.15 -9.95
N ARG A 31 -1.18 3.03 -10.93
CA ARG A 31 -2.55 3.40 -11.28
C ARG A 31 -3.33 2.17 -11.78
N LYS A 32 -2.77 1.43 -12.74
CA LYS A 32 -3.36 0.17 -13.24
C LYS A 32 -3.62 -0.83 -12.10
N CYS A 33 -2.64 -1.02 -11.21
CA CYS A 33 -2.79 -1.91 -10.05
C CYS A 33 -3.93 -1.47 -9.11
N TRP A 34 -4.07 -0.17 -8.82
CA TRP A 34 -5.15 0.33 -7.96
C TRP A 34 -6.52 0.20 -8.61
N ASP A 35 -6.61 0.45 -9.92
CA ASP A 35 -7.86 0.27 -10.66
C ASP A 35 -8.29 -1.22 -10.65
N ALA A 36 -7.35 -2.15 -10.87
CA ALA A 36 -7.61 -3.60 -10.78
C ALA A 36 -7.98 -4.04 -9.35
N ARG A 37 -7.31 -3.48 -8.33
CA ARG A 37 -7.64 -3.72 -6.91
C ARG A 37 -9.07 -3.30 -6.59
N ASP A 38 -9.46 -2.11 -7.01
CA ASP A 38 -10.78 -1.55 -6.70
C ASP A 38 -11.89 -2.31 -7.43
N ALA A 39 -11.64 -2.77 -8.66
CA ALA A 39 -12.52 -3.66 -9.39
C ALA A 39 -12.71 -5.02 -8.68
N TYR A 40 -11.61 -5.65 -8.25
CA TYR A 40 -11.64 -6.91 -7.50
C TYR A 40 -12.40 -6.76 -6.19
N PHE A 41 -12.12 -5.72 -5.42
CA PHE A 41 -12.79 -5.43 -4.17
C PHE A 41 -14.27 -5.12 -4.34
N GLY A 42 -14.65 -4.37 -5.38
CA GLY A 42 -16.04 -4.15 -5.73
C GLY A 42 -16.76 -5.45 -6.09
N CYS A 43 -16.09 -6.40 -6.75
CA CYS A 43 -16.67 -7.72 -7.02
C CYS A 43 -16.86 -8.54 -5.74
N LEU A 44 -15.88 -8.53 -4.83
CA LEU A 44 -16.02 -9.20 -3.53
C LEU A 44 -17.18 -8.64 -2.71
N ASP A 45 -17.38 -7.32 -2.72
CA ASP A 45 -18.47 -6.65 -2.01
C ASP A 45 -19.84 -7.08 -2.54
N ARG A 46 -20.00 -7.18 -3.87
CA ARG A 46 -21.24 -7.68 -4.50
C ARG A 46 -21.57 -9.12 -4.12
N ASN A 47 -20.55 -9.93 -3.82
CA ASN A 47 -20.70 -11.34 -3.43
C ASN A 47 -20.66 -11.55 -1.91
N THR A 48 -20.62 -10.46 -1.13
CA THR A 48 -20.57 -10.48 0.34
C THR A 48 -19.37 -11.28 0.88
N ILE A 49 -18.21 -11.16 0.21
CA ILE A 49 -16.96 -11.82 0.60
C ILE A 49 -16.06 -10.80 1.30
N VAL A 50 -15.88 -10.96 2.62
CA VAL A 50 -15.04 -10.07 3.43
C VAL A 50 -13.59 -10.52 3.39
N ASP A 51 -13.33 -11.79 3.68
CA ASP A 51 -11.99 -12.36 3.81
C ASP A 51 -11.64 -13.26 2.62
N ALA A 52 -11.06 -12.64 1.59
CA ALA A 52 -10.59 -13.37 0.40
C ALA A 52 -9.34 -14.24 0.65
N LEU A 53 -8.72 -14.19 1.83
CA LEU A 53 -7.60 -15.05 2.19
C LEU A 53 -8.09 -16.37 2.80
N LYS A 54 -9.15 -16.32 3.62
CA LYS A 54 -9.81 -17.53 4.14
C LYS A 54 -10.65 -18.22 3.07
N ASP A 55 -11.42 -17.46 2.31
CA ASP A 55 -12.35 -17.97 1.30
C ASP A 55 -11.80 -17.83 -0.13
N ASP A 56 -10.50 -18.07 -0.35
CA ASP A 56 -9.85 -17.85 -1.66
C ASP A 56 -10.55 -18.61 -2.79
N THR A 57 -10.99 -19.85 -2.54
CA THR A 57 -11.72 -20.65 -3.54
C THR A 57 -13.07 -20.03 -3.93
N LYS A 58 -13.79 -19.44 -2.96
CA LYS A 58 -15.06 -18.74 -3.20
C LYS A 58 -14.81 -17.42 -3.92
N ALA A 59 -13.78 -16.67 -3.52
CA ALA A 59 -13.38 -15.43 -4.15
C ALA A 59 -12.98 -15.62 -5.62
N ARG A 60 -12.18 -16.65 -5.92
CA ARG A 60 -11.78 -16.98 -7.30
C ARG A 60 -12.93 -17.46 -8.16
N LYS A 61 -13.90 -18.19 -7.60
CA LYS A 61 -15.10 -18.62 -8.32
C LYS A 61 -16.06 -17.47 -8.60
N ALA A 62 -16.22 -16.56 -7.65
CA ALA A 62 -17.14 -15.43 -7.77
C ALA A 62 -16.58 -14.30 -8.64
N CYS A 63 -15.27 -14.06 -8.58
CA CYS A 63 -14.58 -12.95 -9.24
C CYS A 63 -13.33 -13.43 -10.01
N PRO A 64 -13.46 -14.35 -10.99
CA PRO A 64 -12.31 -14.96 -11.65
C PRO A 64 -11.52 -13.93 -12.47
N THR A 65 -12.22 -13.08 -13.23
CA THR A 65 -11.59 -12.08 -14.11
C THR A 65 -10.88 -11.02 -13.31
N GLU A 66 -11.56 -10.42 -12.32
CA GLU A 66 -10.98 -9.36 -11.52
C GLU A 66 -9.85 -9.87 -10.63
N ASN A 67 -9.91 -11.12 -10.16
CA ASN A 67 -8.78 -11.72 -9.43
C ASN A 67 -7.56 -11.93 -10.35
N ALA A 68 -7.78 -12.39 -11.59
CA ALA A 68 -6.70 -12.57 -12.55
C ALA A 68 -6.07 -11.23 -12.96
N ASP A 69 -6.88 -10.20 -13.19
CA ASP A 69 -6.40 -8.85 -13.48
C ASP A 69 -5.62 -8.27 -12.29
N PHE A 70 -6.12 -8.46 -11.06
CA PHE A 70 -5.45 -8.00 -9.85
C PHE A 70 -4.10 -8.70 -9.62
N GLU A 71 -4.00 -10.01 -9.86
CA GLU A 71 -2.74 -10.77 -9.77
C GLU A 71 -1.78 -10.49 -10.93
N ARG A 72 -2.28 -10.05 -12.08
CA ARG A 72 -1.46 -9.66 -13.25
C ARG A 72 -0.89 -8.25 -13.10
N ASP A 73 -1.72 -7.28 -12.74
CA ASP A 73 -1.37 -5.86 -12.83
C ASP A 73 -0.71 -5.31 -11.56
N CYS A 74 -0.78 -6.04 -10.44
CA CYS A 74 -0.12 -5.68 -9.18
C CYS A 74 1.09 -6.55 -8.87
N ALA A 75 2.02 -5.99 -8.10
CA ALA A 75 3.08 -6.75 -7.44
C ALA A 75 2.50 -7.78 -6.48
N ALA A 76 3.03 -9.02 -6.46
CA ALA A 76 2.48 -10.10 -5.64
C ALA A 76 2.49 -9.75 -4.14
N ALA A 77 3.53 -9.04 -3.67
CA ALA A 77 3.60 -8.53 -2.31
C ALA A 77 2.47 -7.54 -1.99
N TRP A 78 2.07 -6.71 -2.95
CA TRP A 78 0.99 -5.75 -2.79
C TRP A 78 -0.37 -6.43 -2.76
N VAL A 79 -0.59 -7.42 -3.63
CA VAL A 79 -1.82 -8.22 -3.64
C VAL A 79 -2.06 -8.84 -2.25
N LYS A 80 -1.03 -9.49 -1.70
CA LYS A 80 -1.09 -10.08 -0.35
C LYS A 80 -1.40 -9.02 0.70
N TYR A 81 -0.66 -7.91 0.69
CA TYR A 81 -0.85 -6.83 1.65
C TYR A 81 -2.25 -6.22 1.59
N PHE A 82 -2.76 -5.94 0.39
CA PHE A 82 -4.09 -5.33 0.23
C PHE A 82 -5.21 -6.28 0.69
N LYS A 83 -5.11 -7.58 0.41
CA LYS A 83 -6.09 -8.55 0.91
C LYS A 83 -6.09 -8.59 2.45
N GLN A 84 -4.92 -8.56 3.08
CA GLN A 84 -4.80 -8.48 4.55
C GLN A 84 -5.34 -7.16 5.10
N TRP A 85 -4.97 -6.04 4.47
CA TRP A 85 -5.38 -4.70 4.89
C TRP A 85 -6.89 -4.51 4.81
N ARG A 86 -7.56 -5.03 3.78
CA ARG A 86 -9.03 -4.99 3.65
C ARG A 86 -9.72 -5.60 4.87
N VAL A 87 -9.27 -6.77 5.33
CA VAL A 87 -9.85 -7.44 6.51
C VAL A 87 -9.59 -6.63 7.78
N ALA A 88 -8.36 -6.16 7.97
CA ALA A 88 -7.98 -5.34 9.12
C ALA A 88 -8.74 -4.01 9.18
N ASP A 89 -8.94 -3.35 8.04
CA ASP A 89 -9.68 -2.09 7.93
C ASP A 89 -11.16 -2.27 8.27
N ILE A 90 -11.79 -3.35 7.77
CA ILE A 90 -13.18 -3.67 8.11
C ILE A 90 -13.33 -3.93 9.62
N GLN A 91 -12.43 -4.74 10.21
CA GLN A 91 -12.44 -5.02 11.65
C GLN A 91 -12.21 -3.75 12.48
N LYS A 92 -11.28 -2.89 12.04
CA LYS A 92 -11.01 -1.60 12.68
C LYS A 92 -12.26 -0.72 12.67
N LYS A 93 -12.92 -0.58 11.52
CA LYS A 93 -14.16 0.21 11.38
C LYS A 93 -15.27 -0.33 12.26
N GLN A 94 -15.48 -1.65 12.29
CA GLN A 94 -16.47 -2.28 13.16
C GLN A 94 -16.19 -2.02 14.64
N ARG A 95 -14.93 -2.16 15.07
CA ARG A 95 -14.53 -1.89 16.46
C ARG A 95 -14.75 -0.43 16.83
N ILE A 96 -14.38 0.51 15.95
CA ILE A 96 -14.60 1.95 16.20
C ILE A 96 -16.10 2.23 16.32
N ALA A 97 -16.92 1.71 15.42
CA ALA A 97 -18.38 1.89 15.47
C ALA A 97 -19.01 1.31 16.76
N GLN A 98 -18.50 0.18 17.26
CA GLN A 98 -18.92 -0.39 18.55
C GLN A 98 -18.56 0.53 19.72
N LEU A 99 -17.32 1.02 19.77
CA LEU A 99 -16.87 1.94 20.83
C LEU A 99 -17.67 3.25 20.81
N GLU A 100 -17.97 3.79 19.63
CA GLU A 100 -18.81 4.98 19.48
C GLU A 100 -20.24 4.73 19.99
N ALA A 101 -20.82 3.55 19.72
CA ALA A 101 -22.13 3.16 20.25
C ALA A 101 -22.13 2.98 21.78
N GLU A 102 -20.99 2.60 22.36
CA GLU A 102 -20.75 2.53 23.81
C GLU A 102 -20.45 3.90 24.43
N ASN A 103 -20.59 5.00 23.68
CA ASN A 103 -20.28 6.38 24.09
C ASN A 103 -18.81 6.60 24.48
N ALA A 104 -17.88 5.85 23.88
CA ALA A 104 -16.46 6.06 24.08
C ALA A 104 -16.03 7.44 23.56
N VAL A 105 -15.27 8.18 24.38
CA VAL A 105 -14.75 9.50 24.00
C VAL A 105 -13.43 9.31 23.25
N LYS A 106 -13.35 9.85 22.03
CA LYS A 106 -12.12 9.88 21.24
C LYS A 106 -11.10 10.77 21.92
N MET A 107 -9.98 10.20 22.36
CA MET A 107 -8.86 10.97 22.89
C MET A 107 -8.02 11.50 21.73
N ASP A 108 -7.79 12.81 21.70
CA ASP A 108 -6.80 13.44 20.82
C ASP A 108 -5.43 13.32 21.48
N VAL A 109 -4.58 12.46 20.96
CA VAL A 109 -3.22 12.27 21.48
C VAL A 109 -2.28 13.15 20.67
N THR A 110 -1.96 14.33 21.19
CA THR A 110 -0.90 15.19 20.66
C THR A 110 0.45 14.67 21.16
N THR A 111 1.22 13.99 20.30
CA THR A 111 2.57 13.52 20.65
C THR A 111 3.59 14.65 20.52
N SER A 112 3.96 15.28 21.63
CA SER A 112 5.16 16.15 21.71
C SER A 112 6.41 15.26 21.70
N PHE A 113 7.22 15.35 20.64
CA PHE A 113 8.53 14.68 20.55
C PHE A 113 9.70 15.62 20.96
N ALA A 114 9.42 16.73 21.66
CA ALA A 114 10.40 17.80 21.86
C ALA A 114 11.25 17.72 23.14
N ASP A 115 10.96 16.82 24.10
CA ASP A 115 11.45 17.00 25.48
C ASP A 115 12.71 16.19 25.88
N HIS A 116 13.41 15.55 24.93
CA HIS A 116 14.67 14.81 25.20
C HIS A 116 15.88 15.25 24.37
N ALA A 117 15.90 16.49 23.91
CA ALA A 117 17.14 17.14 23.49
C ALA A 117 17.44 18.26 24.48
N ALA A 118 18.37 18.01 25.40
CA ALA A 118 19.02 19.09 26.14
C ALA A 118 19.49 20.15 25.12
N ALA A 119 18.91 21.33 25.24
CA ALA A 119 19.18 22.46 24.35
C ALA A 119 20.67 22.82 24.33
N PRO A 120 21.15 23.34 23.20
CA PRO A 120 21.81 24.63 23.28
C PRO A 120 21.02 25.71 22.54
N ALA A 121 21.09 26.88 23.17
CA ALA A 121 20.59 28.20 22.83
C ALA A 121 20.23 28.53 21.36
N LYS A 122 19.05 29.17 21.24
CA LYS A 122 18.69 30.29 20.36
C LYS A 122 19.21 30.26 18.91
N GLY A 123 18.30 29.94 17.99
CA GLY A 123 18.44 30.27 16.56
C GLY A 123 17.45 29.49 15.70
N SER A 124 16.19 29.93 15.68
CA SER A 124 15.16 29.37 14.78
C SER A 124 15.51 29.70 13.34
N ALA A 125 16.11 28.76 12.63
CA ALA A 125 16.28 28.79 11.18
C ALA A 125 15.23 27.85 10.55
N THR A 126 14.09 28.41 10.14
CA THR A 126 12.98 27.71 9.49
C THR A 126 12.82 28.18 8.04
N SER A 127 13.92 28.25 7.27
CA SER A 127 13.82 28.52 5.83
C SER A 127 14.55 27.46 5.00
N LYS A 128 14.04 27.26 3.79
CA LYS A 128 14.60 26.32 2.79
C LYS A 128 16.06 26.62 2.47
N ALA A 129 16.48 27.88 2.57
CA ALA A 129 17.87 28.29 2.36
C ALA A 129 18.78 27.71 3.46
N ASP A 130 18.35 27.78 4.72
CA ASP A 130 19.12 27.28 5.87
C ASP A 130 19.34 25.76 5.78
N LEU A 131 18.30 25.03 5.34
CA LEU A 131 18.39 23.59 5.09
C LEU A 131 19.39 23.26 3.96
N GLN A 132 19.45 24.09 2.92
CA GLN A 132 20.31 23.85 1.77
C GLN A 132 21.79 24.11 2.09
N ASP A 133 22.07 25.14 2.90
CA ASP A 133 23.42 25.47 3.35
C ASP A 133 23.98 24.42 4.33
N MET A 134 23.16 23.90 5.23
CA MET A 134 23.56 22.81 6.11
C MET A 134 23.93 21.53 5.35
N LEU A 135 23.19 21.22 4.28
CA LEU A 135 23.46 20.06 3.43
C LEU A 135 24.72 20.24 2.59
N ALA A 136 25.07 21.48 2.22
CA ALA A 136 26.30 21.79 1.51
C ALA A 136 27.53 21.71 2.42
N ALA A 137 27.43 22.19 3.67
CA ALA A 137 28.53 22.14 4.64
C ALA A 137 28.92 20.70 5.04
N ARG A 138 27.96 19.77 5.06
CA ARG A 138 28.17 18.34 5.33
C ARG A 138 28.84 17.55 4.20
N ARG A 139 29.04 18.16 3.03
CA ARG A 139 29.67 17.52 1.85
C ARG A 139 31.15 17.87 1.65
N LYS A 140 31.79 18.52 2.62
CA LYS A 140 33.25 18.63 2.67
C LYS A 140 33.85 17.57 3.57
#